data_AF-A0A2Z7CE50-F1
#
_entry.id   AF-A0A2Z7CE50-F1
#
_cell.length_a   1.000
_cell.length_b   1.000
_cell.length_c   1.000
_cell.angle_alpha   90.00
_cell.angle_beta   90.00
_cell.angle_gamma   90.00
#
_symmetry.space_group_name_H-M   'P 1'
#
loop_
_entity.id
_entity.type
_entity.pdbx_description
1 polymer ?
#
loop_
_entity_poly.entity_id
_entity_poly.type
_entity_poly.pdbx_seq_one_letter_code
_entity_poly.pdbx_strand_id
1 'polypeptide(L)'
;MLDSKPVISQVQELQLILNDIHAEGMTLSESFQVAAIIEKLPSAWKDFKNYLKHKRKEMNVEELIVRLRIEEDNRNSERCLFTPNVAKANVVEHGDKYNAKRKPRPSGKV
;
A
#
# COMPACT_ATOMS: atom_id res chain seq x y z
N MET A 1 3.55 -8.22 18.24
CA MET A 1 3.49 -8.13 16.76
C MET A 1 3.99 -6.74 16.40
N LEU A 2 5.19 -6.63 15.80
CA LEU A 2 5.79 -5.33 15.44
C LEU A 2 5.15 -4.74 14.18
N ASP A 3 4.33 -5.53 13.49
CA ASP A 3 3.74 -5.24 12.18
C ASP A 3 2.51 -4.31 12.22
N SER A 4 2.07 -3.89 13.41
CA SER A 4 0.91 -3.01 13.56
C SER A 4 1.27 -1.53 13.60
N LYS A 5 2.54 -1.19 13.78
CA LYS A 5 2.98 0.20 13.93
C LYS A 5 3.42 0.78 12.58
N PRO A 6 2.96 1.98 12.18
CA PRO A 6 3.44 2.66 10.98
C PRO A 6 4.98 2.75 10.97
N VAL A 7 5.59 2.52 9.82
CA VAL A 7 7.04 2.58 9.63
C VAL A 7 7.56 3.96 10.00
N ILE A 8 6.81 5.02 9.68
CA ILE A 8 7.21 6.38 10.05
C ILE A 8 7.31 6.57 11.56
N SER A 9 6.41 5.97 12.34
CA SER A 9 6.53 6.01 13.79
C SER A 9 7.76 5.26 14.30
N GLN A 10 8.15 4.15 13.65
CA GLN A 10 9.38 3.43 14.00
C GLN A 10 10.64 4.24 13.66
N VAL A 11 10.62 4.94 12.51
CA VAL A 11 11.72 5.82 12.09
C VAL A 11 11.89 6.99 13.07
N GLN A 12 10.80 7.58 13.55
CA GLN A 12 10.84 8.63 14.57
C GLN A 12 11.47 8.13 15.89
N GLU A 13 11.17 6.91 16.31
CA GLU A 13 11.80 6.30 17.50
C GLU A 13 13.30 6.06 17.28
N LEU A 14 13.70 5.61 16.09
CA LEU A 14 15.11 5.48 15.75
C LEU A 14 15.83 6.83 15.76
N GLN A 15 15.20 7.91 15.27
CA GLN A 15 15.75 9.25 15.35
C GLN A 15 15.96 9.72 16.80
N LEU A 16 15.01 9.40 17.69
CA LEU A 16 15.16 9.71 19.12
C LEU A 16 16.38 9.00 19.71
N ILE A 17 16.56 7.70 19.44
CA ILE A 17 17.73 6.94 19.90
C ILE A 17 19.03 7.52 19.35
N LEU A 18 19.06 7.92 18.06
CA LEU A 18 20.24 8.54 17.45
C LEU A 18 20.59 9.88 18.12
N ASN A 19 19.57 10.66 18.50
CA ASN A 19 19.75 11.91 19.24
C ASN A 19 20.28 11.67 20.66
N ASP A 20 19.78 10.64 21.36
CA ASP A 20 20.27 10.28 22.71
C ASP A 20 21.73 9.81 22.66
N ILE A 21 22.10 8.98 21.68
CA ILE A 21 23.49 8.56 21.43
C ILE A 21 24.38 9.79 21.19
N HIS A 22 23.90 10.75 20.40
CA HIS A 22 24.61 12.01 20.16
C HIS A 22 24.77 12.85 21.43
N ALA A 23 23.73 12.92 22.26
CA ALA A 23 23.75 13.63 23.55
C ALA A 23 24.74 13.00 24.55
N GLU A 24 24.95 11.68 24.47
CA GLU A 24 26.00 10.97 25.23
C GLU A 24 27.42 11.18 24.67
N GLY A 25 27.58 12.02 23.63
CA GLY A 25 28.87 12.33 23.02
C GLY A 25 29.37 11.30 22.01
N MET A 26 28.54 10.31 21.65
CA MET A 26 28.85 9.32 20.62
C MET A 26 28.32 9.79 19.27
N THR A 27 29.17 9.78 18.24
CA THR A 27 28.77 10.13 16.87
C THR A 27 28.75 8.89 15.99
N LEU A 28 27.61 8.61 15.36
CA LEU A 28 27.48 7.58 14.34
C LEU A 28 27.59 8.21 12.96
N SER A 29 28.31 7.56 12.05
CA SER A 29 28.41 8.03 10.67
C SER A 29 27.03 8.02 10.00
N GLU A 30 26.76 8.99 9.14
CA GLU A 30 25.50 9.08 8.40
C GLU A 30 25.19 7.80 7.61
N SER A 31 26.21 7.22 6.98
CA SER A 31 26.10 5.95 6.26
C SER A 31 25.66 4.79 7.17
N PHE A 32 26.17 4.75 8.42
CA PHE A 32 25.74 3.75 9.40
C PHE A 32 24.29 3.97 9.81
N GLN A 33 23.88 5.21 10.06
CA GLN A 33 22.50 5.54 10.43
C GLN A 33 21.52 5.11 9.33
N VAL A 34 21.82 5.43 8.07
CA VAL A 34 21.04 5.03 6.90
C VAL A 34 20.95 3.51 6.79
N ALA A 35 22.09 2.80 6.89
CA ALA A 35 22.11 1.35 6.83
C ALA A 35 21.31 0.72 7.98
N ALA A 36 21.43 1.25 9.20
CA ALA A 36 20.72 0.78 10.37
C ALA A 36 19.20 0.92 10.21
N ILE A 37 18.72 2.08 9.74
CA ILE A 37 17.28 2.30 9.48
C ILE A 37 16.77 1.31 8.43
N ILE A 38 17.49 1.15 7.30
CA ILE A 38 17.12 0.19 6.25
C ILE A 38 17.04 -1.22 6.84
N GLU A 39 18.01 -1.63 7.65
CA GLU A 39 18.01 -2.97 8.22
C GLU A 39 16.87 -3.23 9.19
N LYS A 40 16.43 -2.20 9.93
CA LYS A 40 15.32 -2.28 10.88
C LYS A 40 13.93 -2.23 10.25
N LEU A 41 13.81 -2.00 8.93
CA LEU A 41 12.51 -2.02 8.26
C LEU A 41 11.83 -3.41 8.38
N PRO A 42 10.48 -3.46 8.50
CA PRO A 42 9.74 -4.71 8.60
C PRO A 42 9.96 -5.65 7.41
N SER A 43 9.72 -6.95 7.61
CA SER A 43 9.86 -7.96 6.54
C SER A 43 8.97 -7.68 5.32
N ALA A 44 7.79 -7.07 5.53
CA ALA A 44 6.89 -6.61 4.48
C ALA A 44 7.52 -5.55 3.54
N TRP A 45 8.65 -4.94 3.92
CA TRP A 45 9.37 -3.95 3.13
C TRP A 45 10.59 -4.53 2.39
N LYS A 46 10.71 -5.85 2.30
CA LYS A 46 11.86 -6.54 1.68
C LYS A 46 12.25 -6.00 0.30
N ASP A 47 11.28 -5.82 -0.59
CA ASP A 47 11.58 -5.36 -1.96
C ASP A 47 12.07 -3.90 -1.97
N PHE A 48 11.49 -3.06 -1.11
CA PHE A 48 11.95 -1.70 -0.92
C PHE A 48 13.35 -1.63 -0.28
N LYS A 49 13.63 -2.49 0.72
CA LYS A 49 14.99 -2.66 1.28
C LYS A 49 15.99 -3.00 0.17
N ASN A 50 15.65 -3.94 -0.72
CA ASN A 50 16.52 -4.32 -1.84
C ASN A 50 16.73 -3.16 -2.82
N TYR A 51 15.66 -2.44 -3.16
CA TYR A 51 15.75 -1.22 -3.99
C TYR A 51 16.73 -0.20 -3.39
N LEU A 52 16.62 0.07 -2.09
CA LEU A 52 17.52 1.02 -1.41
C LEU A 52 18.98 0.54 -1.41
N LYS A 53 19.23 -0.75 -1.18
CA LYS A 53 20.58 -1.34 -1.19
C LYS A 53 21.26 -1.30 -2.55
N HIS A 54 20.50 -1.40 -3.63
CA HIS A 54 21.05 -1.36 -4.99
C HIS A 54 21.15 0.06 -5.57
N LYS A 55 20.67 1.07 -4.84
CA LYS A 55 20.73 2.45 -5.28
C LYS A 55 22.15 2.98 -5.20
N ARG A 56 22.72 3.37 -6.36
CA ARG A 56 24.09 3.90 -6.46
C ARG A 56 24.27 5.33 -5.95
N LYS A 57 23.17 6.05 -5.68
CA LYS A 57 23.21 7.43 -5.18
C LYS A 57 23.41 7.41 -3.66
N GLU A 58 24.41 8.13 -3.17
CA GLU A 58 24.52 8.41 -1.74
C GLU A 58 23.23 9.07 -1.24
N MET A 59 22.80 8.62 -0.07
CA MET A 59 21.53 9.00 0.53
C MET A 59 21.80 9.36 1.99
N ASN A 60 21.32 10.52 2.41
CA ASN A 60 21.32 10.93 3.80
C ASN A 60 20.04 10.46 4.52
N VAL A 61 20.00 10.64 5.84
CA VAL A 61 18.87 10.19 6.68
C VAL A 61 17.57 10.90 6.29
N GLU A 62 17.60 12.20 6.00
CA GLU A 62 16.41 12.97 5.61
C GLU A 62 15.81 12.48 4.29
N GLU A 63 16.66 12.25 3.28
CA GLU A 63 16.24 11.77 1.96
C GLU A 63 15.71 10.32 2.06
N LEU A 64 16.23 9.51 2.98
CA LEU A 64 15.66 8.20 3.31
C LEU A 64 14.27 8.33 3.94
N ILE A 65 14.08 9.22 4.91
CA ILE A 65 12.79 9.45 5.57
C ILE A 65 11.71 9.85 4.57
N VAL A 66 12.01 10.78 3.67
CA VAL A 66 11.07 11.22 2.63
C VAL A 66 10.63 10.04 1.76
N ARG A 67 11.57 9.17 1.38
CA ARG A 67 11.26 7.97 0.59
C ARG A 67 10.41 6.96 1.34
N LEU A 68 10.67 6.78 2.64
CA LEU A 68 9.87 5.90 3.49
C LEU A 68 8.42 6.40 3.61
N ARG A 69 8.20 7.72 3.70
CA ARG A 69 6.86 8.32 3.74
C ARG A 69 6.09 8.02 2.46
N ILE A 70 6.71 8.30 1.31
CA ILE A 70 6.11 8.09 -0.01
C ILE A 70 5.73 6.61 -0.22
N GLU A 71 6.65 5.71 0.11
CA GLU A 71 6.41 4.27 -0.04
C GLU A 71 5.31 3.76 0.92
N GLU A 72 5.24 4.27 2.14
CA GLU A 72 4.16 3.93 3.09
C GLU A 72 2.80 4.39 2.56
N ASP A 73 2.73 5.62 2.07
CA ASP A 73 1.51 6.18 1.46
C ASP A 73 1.08 5.39 0.21
N ASN A 74 2.03 4.99 -0.64
CA ASN A 74 1.75 4.16 -1.82
C ASN A 74 1.12 2.82 -1.41
N ARG A 75 1.72 2.11 -0.45
CA ARG A 75 1.21 0.83 0.07
C ARG A 75 -0.18 0.96 0.69
N ASN A 76 -0.45 2.08 1.38
CA ASN A 76 -1.77 2.37 1.94
C ASN A 76 -2.80 2.65 0.84
N SER A 77 -2.42 3.37 -0.22
CA SER A 77 -3.29 3.67 -1.36
C SER A 77 -3.66 2.41 -2.15
N GLU A 78 -2.71 1.51 -2.38
CA GLU A 78 -2.95 0.22 -3.04
C GLU A 78 -3.92 -0.64 -2.22
N ARG A 79 -3.73 -0.72 -0.90
CA ARG A 79 -4.67 -1.42 -0.01
C ARG A 79 -6.08 -0.86 -0.09
N CYS A 80 -6.23 0.46 -0.28
CA CYS A 80 -7.53 1.11 -0.43
C CYS A 80 -8.19 0.76 -1.77
N LEU A 81 -7.42 0.71 -2.87
CA LEU A 81 -7.90 0.29 -4.20
C LEU A 81 -8.37 -1.17 -4.24
N PHE A 82 -7.78 -2.03 -3.42
CA PHE A 82 -8.15 -3.44 -3.28
C PHE A 82 -9.18 -3.73 -2.19
N THR A 83 -9.74 -2.72 -1.52
CA THR A 83 -11.04 -2.95 -0.89
C THR A 83 -12.01 -3.23 -2.04
N PRO A 84 -12.63 -4.43 -2.12
CA PRO A 84 -13.66 -4.63 -3.10
C PRO A 84 -14.74 -3.64 -2.70
N ASN A 85 -14.82 -2.55 -3.45
CA ASN A 85 -15.99 -1.70 -3.48
C ASN A 85 -17.10 -2.68 -3.85
N VAL A 86 -17.79 -3.23 -2.84
CA VAL A 86 -18.93 -4.09 -3.04
C VAL A 86 -19.91 -3.17 -3.72
N ALA A 87 -19.90 -3.20 -5.05
CA ALA A 87 -20.79 -2.44 -5.88
C ALA A 87 -22.19 -2.84 -5.38
N LYS A 88 -22.82 -1.96 -4.60
CA LYS A 88 -24.22 -2.08 -4.23
C LYS A 88 -25.00 -1.86 -5.51
N ALA A 89 -25.11 -2.91 -6.31
CA ALA A 89 -26.01 -2.97 -7.43
C ALA A 89 -27.43 -3.00 -6.85
N ASN A 90 -28.16 -1.88 -6.96
CA ASN A 90 -29.59 -1.90 -6.73
C ASN A 90 -30.23 -2.67 -7.90
N VAL A 91 -30.64 -3.90 -7.66
CA VAL A 91 -31.43 -4.69 -8.61
C VAL A 91 -32.85 -4.13 -8.59
N VAL A 92 -33.26 -3.48 -9.68
CA VAL A 92 -34.68 -3.17 -9.92
C VAL A 92 -35.28 -4.37 -10.63
N GLU A 93 -36.21 -5.05 -9.97
CA GLU A 93 -36.97 -6.14 -10.56
C GLU A 93 -37.98 -5.53 -11.54
N HIS A 94 -37.76 -5.72 -12.85
CA HIS A 94 -38.75 -5.32 -13.84
C HIS A 94 -39.84 -6.39 -13.84
N GLY A 95 -40.99 -6.04 -13.28
CA GLY A 95 -42.14 -6.92 -13.14
C GLY A 95 -42.51 -7.64 -14.43
N ASP A 96 -42.71 -8.94 -14.29
CA ASP A 96 -43.12 -9.87 -15.33
C ASP A 96 -44.28 -9.35 -16.19
N LYS A 97 -44.11 -9.39 -17.51
CA LYS A 97 -45.24 -9.49 -18.46
C LYS A 97 -44.92 -10.50 -19.55
N TYR A 98 -45.21 -11.75 -19.24
CA TYR A 98 -45.36 -12.86 -20.17
C TYR A 98 -46.38 -12.48 -21.26
N ASN A 99 -45.96 -12.42 -22.52
CA ASN A 99 -46.86 -12.40 -23.67
C ASN A 99 -46.51 -13.54 -24.63
N ALA A 100 -46.86 -14.75 -24.22
CA ALA A 100 -47.00 -15.88 -25.14
C ALA A 100 -48.42 -15.87 -25.70
N LYS A 101 -48.60 -15.36 -26.93
CA LYS A 101 -49.77 -15.70 -27.77
C LYS A 101 -49.33 -15.99 -29.20
N ARG A 102 -48.84 -17.21 -29.41
CA ARG A 102 -48.94 -17.87 -30.73
C ARG A 102 -50.33 -18.49 -30.84
N LYS A 103 -51.08 -18.16 -31.89
CA LYS A 103 -52.19 -18.99 -32.39
C LYS A 103 -52.02 -19.17 -33.91
N PRO A 104 -52.10 -20.41 -34.44
CA PRO A 104 -51.96 -20.68 -35.88
C PRO A 104 -53.30 -20.98 -36.59
N ARG A 105 -53.22 -20.98 -37.94
CA ARG A 105 -54.07 -21.63 -39.00
C ARG A 105 -55.21 -20.79 -39.63
N PRO A 106 -55.71 -21.16 -40.84
CA PRO A 106 -55.21 -22.12 -41.86
C PRO A 106 -55.15 -21.56 -43.30
N SER A 107 -54.60 -22.40 -44.18
CA SER A 107 -54.56 -22.35 -45.64
C SER A 107 -55.93 -22.31 -46.34
N GLY A 108 -56.03 -21.56 -47.44
CA GLY A 108 -57.12 -21.62 -48.41
C GLY A 108 -56.60 -21.31 -49.81
N LYS A 109 -56.67 -22.30 -50.71
CA LYS A 109 -56.47 -22.19 -52.16
C LYS A 109 -57.66 -21.46 -52.78
N VAL A 110 -57.43 -20.59 -53.78
CA VAL A 110 -57.99 -20.68 -55.14
C VAL A 110 -56.98 -20.03 -56.07
#